data_AF-A0A1V4LPY2-F1
#
_entry.id   AF-A0A1V4LPY2-F1
#
_cell.length_a   1.000
_cell.length_b   1.000
_cell.length_c   1.000
_cell.angle_alpha   90.00
_cell.angle_beta   90.00
_cell.angle_gamma   90.00
#
_symmetry.space_group_name_H-M   'P 1'
#
loop_
_entity.id
_entity.type
_entity.pdbx_description
1 polymer ?
#
loop_
_entity_poly.entity_id
_entity_poly.type
_entity_poly.pdbx_seq_one_letter_code
_entity_poly.pdbx_strand_id
1 'polypeptide(L)'
;MTSILSLIENSKKAKKESIASTVRMPESLHTFIETLANDLELSKQEIMLKLLEQGAEAAQTALDEVEKAELAQLALAEEAEPQPAAGFHILNTNKAHTDDDHEWMLAHKAAAAFYSPWKLNINRIKKDEVVFLYENGKGIVAYGRGTGDVQMREHEGEKDECHYQTLEGFTILEQPLSAAAIKKALDRNVVFLKTMSGMPDGQKVLDLIESKKAKS
;
A
#
# COMPACT_ATOMS: atom_id res chain seq x y z
N MET A 1 1.81 6.50 -24.37
CA MET A 1 1.72 7.99 -24.30
C MET A 1 0.27 8.38 -24.45
N THR A 2 -0.44 8.51 -23.34
CA THR A 2 -1.80 9.05 -23.30
C THR A 2 -1.70 10.56 -23.50
N SER A 3 -2.18 11.04 -24.64
CA SER A 3 -2.18 12.47 -24.97
C SER A 3 -3.14 13.22 -24.03
N ILE A 4 -2.80 14.45 -23.64
CA ILE A 4 -3.68 15.36 -22.86
C ILE A 4 -5.10 15.43 -23.45
N LEU A 5 -5.23 15.27 -24.78
CA LEU A 5 -6.52 15.22 -25.48
C LEU A 5 -7.41 14.06 -25.03
N SER A 6 -6.84 12.89 -24.72
CA SER A 6 -7.60 11.72 -24.25
C SER A 6 -8.16 11.89 -22.84
N LEU A 7 -7.60 12.80 -22.04
CA LEU A 7 -8.10 13.11 -20.70
C LEU A 7 -9.34 13.99 -20.76
N ILE A 8 -9.55 14.76 -21.83
CA ILE A 8 -10.71 15.65 -22.01
C ILE A 8 -11.97 14.83 -22.31
N GLU A 9 -11.87 13.74 -23.06
CA GLU A 9 -13.03 12.93 -23.46
C GLU A 9 -13.64 12.09 -22.33
N ASN A 10 -12.86 11.73 -21.31
CA ASN A 10 -13.28 10.81 -20.24
C ASN A 10 -13.98 11.48 -19.03
N SER A 11 -14.11 12.80 -18.97
CA SER A 11 -14.69 13.51 -17.81
C SER A 11 -16.19 13.29 -17.58
N LYS A 12 -16.89 12.58 -18.49
CA LYS A 12 -18.35 12.41 -18.46
C LYS A 12 -18.87 11.19 -17.70
N LYS A 13 -18.03 10.36 -17.07
CA LYS A 13 -18.51 9.14 -16.38
C LYS A 13 -17.95 8.96 -14.96
N ALA A 14 -18.87 8.61 -14.06
CA ALA A 14 -18.75 8.21 -12.66
C ALA A 14 -18.63 9.35 -11.62
N LYS A 15 -19.73 9.59 -10.89
CA LYS A 15 -19.70 10.24 -9.56
C LYS A 15 -19.03 9.26 -8.59
N LYS A 16 -17.70 9.33 -8.48
CA LYS A 16 -16.98 8.80 -7.32
C LYS A 16 -17.20 9.74 -6.14
N GLU A 17 -17.29 9.19 -4.93
CA GLU A 17 -17.26 10.00 -3.72
C GLU A 17 -15.97 10.83 -3.73
N SER A 18 -16.11 12.14 -3.51
CA SER A 18 -14.99 13.08 -3.58
C SER A 18 -14.88 13.84 -2.26
N ILE A 19 -13.63 14.04 -1.82
CA ILE A 19 -13.31 14.76 -0.59
C ILE A 19 -12.73 16.12 -0.98
N ALA A 20 -13.32 17.19 -0.47
CA ALA A 20 -12.82 18.54 -0.70
C ALA A 20 -11.47 18.72 0.02
N SER A 21 -10.43 19.07 -0.75
CA SER A 21 -9.07 19.29 -0.26
C SER A 21 -8.57 20.67 -0.69
N THR A 22 -7.89 21.39 0.20
CA THR A 22 -7.27 22.69 -0.12
C THR A 22 -5.79 22.52 -0.42
N VAL A 23 -5.33 23.08 -1.55
CA VAL A 23 -3.92 23.03 -1.97
C VAL A 23 -3.36 24.45 -2.01
N ARG A 24 -2.18 24.65 -1.38
CA ARG A 24 -1.37 25.84 -1.59
C ARG A 24 -0.32 25.54 -2.65
N MET A 25 -0.13 26.45 -3.59
CA MET A 25 0.82 26.30 -4.68
C MET A 25 1.59 27.60 -4.94
N PRO A 26 2.80 27.54 -5.51
CA PRO A 26 3.51 28.72 -5.96
C PRO A 26 2.70 29.52 -6.99
N GLU A 27 2.88 30.84 -6.99
CA GLU A 27 2.22 31.75 -7.94
C GLU A 27 2.49 31.34 -9.41
N SER A 28 3.71 30.91 -9.72
CA SER A 28 4.07 30.44 -11.07
C SER A 28 3.24 29.23 -11.53
N LEU A 29 3.00 28.27 -10.63
CA LEU A 29 2.18 27.10 -10.94
C LEU A 29 0.70 27.48 -11.04
N HIS A 30 0.24 28.38 -10.19
CA HIS A 30 -1.12 28.92 -10.25
C HIS A 30 -1.38 29.57 -11.62
N THR A 31 -0.55 30.53 -12.02
CA THR A 31 -0.66 31.24 -13.30
C THR A 31 -0.60 30.29 -14.50
N PHE A 32 0.23 29.25 -14.44
CA PHE A 32 0.28 28.22 -15.47
C PHE A 32 -1.07 27.48 -15.59
N ILE A 33 -1.65 27.05 -14.47
CA ILE A 33 -2.94 26.37 -14.43
C ILE A 33 -4.07 27.29 -14.93
N GLU A 34 -4.05 28.57 -14.55
CA GLU A 34 -5.03 29.54 -15.04
C GLU A 34 -4.95 29.72 -16.56
N THR A 35 -3.74 29.88 -17.10
CA THR A 35 -3.53 30.00 -18.55
C THR A 35 -4.01 28.76 -19.27
N LEU A 36 -3.62 27.57 -18.80
CA LEU A 36 -4.02 26.29 -19.39
C LEU A 36 -5.54 26.08 -19.34
N ALA A 37 -6.19 26.48 -18.25
CA ALA A 37 -7.64 26.41 -18.11
C ALA A 37 -8.36 27.30 -19.15
N ASN A 38 -7.84 28.50 -19.38
CA ASN A 38 -8.37 29.41 -20.41
C ASN A 38 -8.17 28.83 -21.82
N ASP A 39 -6.97 28.31 -22.12
CA ASP A 39 -6.63 27.76 -23.44
C ASP A 39 -7.46 26.50 -23.78
N LEU A 40 -7.81 25.70 -22.77
CA LEU A 40 -8.58 24.46 -22.94
C LEU A 40 -10.09 24.63 -22.68
N GLU A 41 -10.56 25.84 -22.36
CA GLU A 41 -11.95 26.14 -22.01
C GLU A 41 -12.52 25.26 -20.87
N LEU A 42 -11.67 24.93 -19.88
CA LEU A 42 -12.04 24.13 -18.70
C LEU A 42 -11.92 24.95 -17.43
N SER A 43 -12.56 24.51 -16.33
CA SER A 43 -12.35 25.16 -15.04
C SER A 43 -10.94 24.87 -14.48
N LYS A 44 -10.42 25.80 -13.68
CA LYS A 44 -9.14 25.62 -12.96
C LYS A 44 -9.16 24.35 -12.11
N GLN A 45 -10.29 24.06 -11.47
CA GLN A 45 -10.49 22.87 -10.64
C GLN A 45 -10.40 21.58 -11.48
N GLU A 46 -10.98 21.55 -12.67
CA GLU A 46 -10.89 20.40 -13.57
C GLU A 46 -9.46 20.19 -14.08
N ILE A 47 -8.75 21.27 -14.46
CA ILE A 47 -7.34 21.17 -14.85
C ILE A 47 -6.48 20.67 -13.70
N MET A 48 -6.65 21.23 -12.50
CA MET A 48 -5.95 20.77 -11.29
C MET A 48 -6.19 19.29 -11.04
N LEU A 49 -7.45 18.85 -11.09
CA LEU A 49 -7.80 17.45 -10.87
C LEU A 49 -7.10 16.54 -11.88
N LYS A 50 -7.18 16.86 -13.19
CA LYS A 50 -6.53 16.06 -14.24
C LYS A 50 -5.01 15.98 -14.08
N LEU A 51 -4.36 17.09 -13.74
CA LEU A 51 -2.92 17.10 -13.51
C LEU A 51 -2.54 16.27 -12.27
N LEU A 52 -3.34 16.35 -11.20
CA LEU A 52 -3.15 15.52 -10.00
C LEU A 52 -3.37 14.04 -10.28
N GLU A 53 -4.41 13.68 -11.04
CA GLU A 53 -4.67 12.30 -11.47
C GLU A 53 -3.50 11.74 -12.28
N GLN A 54 -2.99 12.50 -13.24
CA GLN A 54 -1.82 12.09 -14.03
C GLN A 54 -0.55 11.99 -13.17
N GLY A 55 -0.33 12.92 -12.25
CA GLY A 55 0.79 12.84 -11.31
C GLY A 55 0.70 11.62 -10.39
N ALA A 56 -0.50 11.28 -9.92
CA ALA A 56 -0.75 10.10 -9.09
C ALA A 56 -0.54 8.80 -9.88
N GLU A 57 -1.04 8.72 -11.11
CA GLU A 57 -0.84 7.57 -12.00
C GLU A 57 0.65 7.34 -12.30
N ALA A 58 1.39 8.41 -12.62
CA ALA A 58 2.82 8.34 -12.86
C ALA A 58 3.59 7.88 -11.61
N ALA A 59 3.22 8.39 -10.43
CA ALA A 59 3.83 7.98 -9.17
C ALA A 59 3.55 6.51 -8.84
N GLN A 60 2.31 6.05 -9.04
CA GLN A 60 1.93 4.65 -8.83
C GLN A 60 2.71 3.73 -9.77
N THR A 61 2.79 4.08 -11.06
CA THR A 61 3.53 3.30 -12.07
C THR A 61 5.00 3.16 -11.66
N ALA A 62 5.65 4.25 -11.23
CA ALA A 62 7.04 4.20 -10.80
C ALA A 62 7.23 3.33 -9.54
N LEU A 63 6.30 3.36 -8.59
CA LEU A 63 6.34 2.51 -7.40
C LEU A 63 6.16 1.02 -7.77
N ASP A 64 5.24 0.72 -8.67
CA ASP A 64 4.99 -0.63 -9.15
C ASP A 64 6.20 -1.21 -9.89
N GLU A 65 6.87 -0.41 -10.73
CA GLU A 65 8.10 -0.82 -11.41
C GLU A 65 9.23 -1.15 -10.42
N VAL A 66 9.39 -0.32 -9.37
CA VAL A 66 10.36 -0.56 -8.30
C VAL A 66 10.03 -1.85 -7.54
N GLU A 67 8.77 -2.05 -7.14
CA GLU A 67 8.35 -3.25 -6.41
C GLU A 67 8.50 -4.52 -7.28
N LYS A 68 8.15 -4.44 -8.57
CA LYS A 68 8.35 -5.54 -9.54
C LYS A 68 9.82 -5.90 -9.67
N ALA A 69 10.70 -4.91 -9.80
CA ALA A 69 12.14 -5.13 -9.90
C ALA A 69 12.71 -5.76 -8.62
N GLU A 70 12.28 -5.28 -7.45
CA GLU A 70 12.67 -5.85 -6.14
C GLU A 70 12.20 -7.30 -6.00
N LEU A 71 10.93 -7.59 -6.34
CA LEU A 71 10.40 -8.96 -6.34
C LEU A 71 11.19 -9.89 -7.25
N ALA A 72 11.53 -9.46 -8.46
CA ALA A 72 12.34 -10.25 -9.38
C ALA A 72 13.74 -10.52 -8.83
N GLN A 73 14.39 -9.53 -8.23
CA GLN A 73 15.71 -9.69 -7.61
C GLN A 73 15.66 -10.65 -6.41
N LEU A 74 14.62 -10.54 -5.57
CA LEU A 74 14.45 -11.40 -4.40
C LEU A 74 14.15 -12.84 -4.78
N ALA A 75 13.37 -13.07 -5.85
CA ALA A 75 13.14 -14.42 -6.38
C ALA A 75 14.46 -15.09 -6.79
N LEU A 76 15.35 -14.36 -7.50
CA LEU A 76 16.67 -14.88 -7.87
C LEU A 76 17.57 -15.16 -6.66
N ALA A 77 17.48 -14.33 -5.61
CA ALA A 77 18.27 -14.51 -4.40
C ALA A 77 17.79 -15.70 -3.55
N GLU A 78 16.48 -15.94 -3.46
CA GLU A 78 15.90 -17.10 -2.75
C GLU A 78 16.27 -18.43 -3.42
N GLU A 79 16.44 -18.46 -4.74
CA GLU A 79 16.94 -19.64 -5.47
C GLU A 79 18.42 -19.96 -5.15
N ALA A 80 19.21 -18.94 -4.80
CA ALA A 80 20.64 -19.08 -4.54
C ALA A 80 20.96 -19.49 -3.10
N GLU A 81 20.37 -18.83 -2.10
CA GLU A 81 20.58 -19.14 -0.68
C GLU A 81 19.32 -18.88 0.18
N PRO A 82 18.81 -19.88 0.92
CA PRO A 82 17.69 -19.68 1.84
C PRO A 82 18.15 -18.89 3.09
N GLN A 83 17.62 -17.68 3.26
CA GLN A 83 17.97 -16.83 4.40
C GLN A 83 17.40 -17.36 5.74
N PRO A 84 18.15 -17.28 6.85
CA PRO A 84 17.70 -17.73 8.16
C PRO A 84 16.63 -16.81 8.78
N ALA A 85 15.71 -17.43 9.52
CA ALA A 85 14.48 -16.85 10.03
C ALA A 85 14.67 -15.84 11.17
N ALA A 86 14.19 -14.62 10.92
CA ALA A 86 13.35 -13.77 11.79
C ALA A 86 13.09 -12.44 11.05
N GLY A 87 12.42 -12.49 9.91
CA GLY A 87 12.02 -11.30 9.17
C GLY A 87 10.80 -10.61 9.79
N PHE A 88 10.71 -9.30 9.60
CA PHE A 88 9.46 -8.57 9.78
C PHE A 88 9.05 -8.01 8.43
N HIS A 89 7.74 -7.95 8.20
CA HIS A 89 7.13 -7.41 7.00
C HIS A 89 6.08 -6.40 7.39
N ILE A 90 5.93 -5.37 6.56
CA ILE A 90 4.75 -4.52 6.56
C ILE A 90 3.98 -4.76 5.27
N LEU A 91 2.70 -5.08 5.41
CA LEU A 91 1.81 -5.45 4.32
C LEU A 91 0.63 -4.49 4.29
N ASN A 92 0.38 -3.88 3.14
CA ASN A 92 -0.78 -3.04 2.93
C ASN A 92 -2.05 -3.91 2.86
N THR A 93 -3.11 -3.49 3.56
CA THR A 93 -4.41 -4.18 3.61
C THR A 93 -5.29 -3.94 2.38
N ASN A 94 -4.79 -3.27 1.35
CA ASN A 94 -5.51 -2.92 0.12
C ASN A 94 -6.73 -1.99 0.31
N LYS A 95 -6.88 -1.39 1.51
CA LYS A 95 -8.02 -0.51 1.87
C LYS A 95 -8.21 0.67 0.91
N ALA A 96 -7.14 1.16 0.29
CA ALA A 96 -7.22 2.26 -0.68
C ALA A 96 -7.93 1.85 -1.99
N HIS A 97 -7.95 0.56 -2.32
CA HIS A 97 -8.58 0.02 -3.52
C HIS A 97 -9.96 -0.58 -3.21
N THR A 98 -10.08 -1.34 -2.12
CA THR A 98 -11.33 -1.96 -1.71
C THR A 98 -11.41 -2.19 -0.20
N ASP A 99 -12.57 -1.83 0.34
CA ASP A 99 -12.91 -2.02 1.75
C ASP A 99 -13.04 -3.51 2.09
N ASP A 100 -13.57 -4.30 1.14
CA ASP A 100 -13.85 -5.71 1.33
C ASP A 100 -12.57 -6.52 1.57
N ASP A 101 -11.46 -6.20 0.90
CA ASP A 101 -10.18 -6.91 1.11
C ASP A 101 -9.62 -6.64 2.49
N HIS A 102 -9.65 -5.38 2.93
CA HIS A 102 -9.19 -4.99 4.24
C HIS A 102 -10.00 -5.70 5.33
N GLU A 103 -11.32 -5.66 5.24
CA GLU A 103 -12.21 -6.33 6.18
C GLU A 103 -12.01 -7.85 6.17
N TRP A 104 -11.85 -8.43 4.98
CA TRP A 104 -11.57 -9.85 4.83
C TRP A 104 -10.28 -10.26 5.52
N MET A 105 -9.19 -9.51 5.33
CA MET A 105 -7.90 -9.77 5.98
C MET A 105 -8.01 -9.75 7.50
N LEU A 106 -8.74 -8.78 8.07
CA LEU A 106 -8.95 -8.69 9.52
C LEU A 106 -9.84 -9.81 10.05
N ALA A 107 -10.94 -10.12 9.36
CA ALA A 107 -11.88 -11.17 9.77
C ALA A 107 -11.24 -12.57 9.71
N HIS A 108 -10.43 -12.84 8.69
CA HIS A 108 -9.77 -14.12 8.49
C HIS A 108 -8.39 -14.20 9.15
N LYS A 109 -7.95 -13.12 9.83
CA LYS A 109 -6.65 -13.05 10.51
C LYS A 109 -5.51 -13.36 9.55
N ALA A 110 -5.56 -12.80 8.35
CA ALA A 110 -4.72 -13.22 7.23
C ALA A 110 -3.88 -12.07 6.68
N ALA A 111 -2.67 -12.41 6.25
CA ALA A 111 -1.87 -11.62 5.33
C ALA A 111 -2.26 -12.01 3.91
N ALA A 112 -2.74 -11.08 3.09
CA ALA A 112 -3.16 -11.35 1.72
C ALA A 112 -2.67 -10.26 0.77
N ALA A 113 -2.45 -10.65 -0.48
CA ALA A 113 -2.21 -9.73 -1.58
C ALA A 113 -2.86 -10.26 -2.86
N PHE A 114 -3.12 -9.34 -3.77
CA PHE A 114 -4.01 -9.55 -4.91
C PHE A 114 -3.28 -9.23 -6.21
N TYR A 115 -3.62 -10.00 -7.25
CA TYR A 115 -3.10 -9.89 -8.60
C TYR A 115 -1.59 -10.10 -8.76
N SER A 116 -1.20 -10.70 -9.89
CA SER A 116 0.23 -10.83 -10.23
C SER A 116 0.84 -9.48 -10.64
N PRO A 117 2.08 -9.16 -10.22
CA PRO A 117 2.99 -9.99 -9.43
C PRO A 117 2.90 -9.75 -7.92
N TRP A 118 2.09 -8.81 -7.46
CA TRP A 118 2.06 -8.38 -6.06
C TRP A 118 1.61 -9.49 -5.10
N LYS A 119 0.69 -10.37 -5.52
CA LYS A 119 0.27 -11.56 -4.75
C LYS A 119 1.44 -12.45 -4.33
N LEU A 120 2.52 -12.48 -5.11
CA LEU A 120 3.71 -13.28 -4.84
C LEU A 120 4.50 -12.80 -3.61
N ASN A 121 4.26 -11.58 -3.13
CA ASN A 121 4.80 -11.12 -1.85
C ASN A 121 4.46 -12.07 -0.70
N ILE A 122 3.25 -12.64 -0.71
CA ILE A 122 2.78 -13.54 0.34
C ILE A 122 3.59 -14.83 0.41
N ASN A 123 4.15 -15.28 -0.72
CA ASN A 123 4.98 -16.49 -0.77
C ASN A 123 6.33 -16.34 -0.04
N ARG A 124 6.72 -15.09 0.21
CA ARG A 124 7.99 -14.74 0.82
C ARG A 124 7.91 -14.72 2.35
N ILE A 125 6.71 -14.65 2.92
CA ILE A 125 6.50 -14.70 4.36
C ILE A 125 6.83 -16.12 4.82
N LYS A 126 7.88 -16.25 5.62
CA LYS A 126 8.29 -17.54 6.20
C LYS A 126 7.62 -17.77 7.55
N LYS A 127 7.70 -19.01 8.02
CA LYS A 127 7.17 -19.39 9.33
C LYS A 127 7.80 -18.53 10.44
N ASP A 128 6.97 -18.11 11.39
CA ASP A 128 7.31 -17.30 12.57
C ASP A 128 7.72 -15.84 12.29
N GLU A 129 7.76 -15.41 11.01
CA GLU A 129 8.02 -14.01 10.66
C GLU A 129 6.84 -13.11 11.01
N VAL A 130 7.14 -11.90 11.49
CA VAL A 130 6.07 -10.99 11.94
C VAL A 130 5.57 -10.17 10.76
N VAL A 131 4.26 -10.16 10.55
CA VAL A 131 3.59 -9.36 9.54
C VAL A 131 2.75 -8.28 10.22
N PHE A 132 3.06 -7.02 9.93
CA PHE A 132 2.26 -5.87 10.31
C PHE A 132 1.27 -5.52 9.19
N LEU A 133 -0.02 -5.54 9.49
CA LEU A 133 -1.07 -5.10 8.57
C LEU A 133 -1.21 -3.58 8.65
N TYR A 134 -0.99 -2.91 7.53
CA TYR A 134 -1.02 -1.46 7.39
C TYR A 134 -2.25 -0.99 6.62
N GLU A 135 -2.99 -0.04 7.20
CA GLU A 135 -4.11 0.64 6.56
C GLU A 135 -3.69 2.05 6.13
N ASN A 136 -3.87 2.38 4.84
CA ASN A 136 -3.57 3.71 4.31
C ASN A 136 -4.30 4.80 5.12
N GLY A 137 -3.57 5.84 5.50
CA GLY A 137 -4.13 6.96 6.28
C GLY A 137 -4.29 6.71 7.78
N LYS A 138 -4.27 5.45 8.26
CA LYS A 138 -4.36 5.13 9.70
C LYS A 138 -3.03 4.65 10.30
N GLY A 139 -2.35 3.69 9.66
CA GLY A 139 -1.15 3.08 10.22
C GLY A 139 -1.24 1.55 10.34
N ILE A 140 -0.40 0.96 11.19
CA ILE A 140 -0.51 -0.47 11.52
C ILE A 140 -1.76 -0.69 12.37
N VAL A 141 -2.65 -1.56 11.92
CA VAL A 141 -3.94 -1.86 12.56
C VAL A 141 -3.97 -3.24 13.20
N ALA A 142 -3.13 -4.16 12.73
CA ALA A 142 -3.02 -5.50 13.29
C ALA A 142 -1.63 -6.08 13.01
N TYR A 143 -1.29 -7.16 13.71
CA TYR A 143 -0.09 -7.94 13.42
C TYR A 143 -0.28 -9.41 13.80
N GLY A 144 0.55 -10.28 13.24
CA GLY A 144 0.64 -11.69 13.60
C GLY A 144 1.87 -12.34 13.00
N ARG A 145 2.06 -13.64 13.22
CA ARG A 145 3.19 -14.41 12.69
C ARG A 145 2.76 -15.24 11.48
N GLY A 146 3.56 -15.21 10.42
CA GLY A 146 3.34 -16.02 9.23
C GLY A 146 3.47 -17.51 9.53
N THR A 147 2.66 -18.33 8.85
CA THR A 147 2.76 -19.80 8.96
C THR A 147 3.81 -20.36 8.00
N GLY A 148 4.12 -19.64 6.92
CA GLY A 148 4.87 -20.15 5.76
C GLY A 148 4.01 -20.92 4.76
N ASP A 149 2.74 -21.20 5.09
CA ASP A 149 1.83 -22.00 4.28
C ASP A 149 0.95 -21.10 3.42
N VAL A 150 1.32 -20.94 2.14
CA VAL A 150 0.57 -20.12 1.18
C VAL A 150 -0.70 -20.84 0.74
N GLN A 151 -1.81 -20.11 0.80
CA GLN A 151 -3.10 -20.53 0.27
C GLN A 151 -3.50 -19.60 -0.89
N MET A 152 -4.23 -20.15 -1.86
CA MET A 152 -4.71 -19.43 -3.03
C MET A 152 -6.24 -19.42 -3.04
N ARG A 153 -6.84 -18.32 -3.48
CA ARG A 153 -8.28 -18.22 -3.69
C ARG A 153 -8.61 -17.36 -4.91
N GLU A 154 -9.83 -17.53 -5.39
CA GLU A 154 -10.43 -16.65 -6.38
C GLU A 154 -10.62 -15.24 -5.81
N HIS A 155 -10.38 -14.23 -6.64
CA HIS A 155 -10.63 -12.83 -6.34
C HIS A 155 -11.28 -12.17 -7.55
N GLU A 156 -12.43 -11.54 -7.34
CA GLU A 156 -13.23 -10.86 -8.39
C GLU A 156 -13.54 -11.72 -9.65
N GLY A 157 -13.70 -13.04 -9.46
CA GLY A 157 -13.98 -13.99 -10.55
C GLY A 157 -12.73 -14.51 -11.27
N GLU A 158 -11.54 -14.07 -10.88
CA GLU A 158 -10.27 -14.55 -11.40
C GLU A 158 -9.62 -15.55 -10.43
N LYS A 159 -9.33 -16.75 -10.94
CA LYS A 159 -8.79 -17.85 -10.14
C LYS A 159 -7.35 -17.57 -9.71
N ASP A 160 -7.03 -17.97 -8.49
CA ASP A 160 -5.69 -17.86 -7.90
C ASP A 160 -5.12 -16.43 -7.86
N GLU A 161 -5.95 -15.40 -8.05
CA GLU A 161 -5.53 -14.00 -7.99
C GLU A 161 -5.46 -13.43 -6.56
N CYS A 162 -5.74 -14.22 -5.54
CA CYS A 162 -5.42 -13.89 -4.15
C CYS A 162 -4.54 -14.98 -3.56
N HIS A 163 -3.32 -14.58 -3.15
CA HIS A 163 -2.49 -15.40 -2.27
C HIS A 163 -2.65 -14.89 -0.85
N TYR A 164 -2.73 -15.80 0.12
CA TYR A 164 -2.82 -15.43 1.53
C TYR A 164 -2.14 -16.45 2.45
N GLN A 165 -1.79 -16.01 3.66
CA GLN A 165 -1.41 -16.86 4.78
C GLN A 165 -2.25 -16.46 5.99
N THR A 166 -2.74 -17.45 6.75
CA THR A 166 -3.30 -17.18 8.09
C THR A 166 -2.17 -16.78 9.02
N LEU A 167 -2.42 -15.86 9.94
CA LEU A 167 -1.44 -15.37 10.90
C LEU A 167 -1.67 -15.96 12.28
N GLU A 168 -0.63 -16.54 12.87
CA GLU A 168 -0.62 -17.03 14.24
C GLU A 168 -0.44 -15.88 15.24
N GLY A 169 -1.08 -15.98 16.41
CA GLY A 169 -1.03 -14.92 17.44
C GLY A 169 -1.60 -13.58 16.98
N PHE A 170 -2.50 -13.59 15.99
CA PHE A 170 -3.06 -12.39 15.39
C PHE A 170 -3.71 -11.48 16.43
N THR A 171 -3.28 -10.21 16.44
CA THR A 171 -3.81 -9.18 17.32
C THR A 171 -4.20 -7.93 16.53
N ILE A 172 -5.45 -7.51 16.68
CA ILE A 172 -5.91 -6.19 16.25
C ILE A 172 -5.51 -5.17 17.30
N LEU A 173 -4.99 -4.03 16.87
CA LEU A 173 -4.61 -2.93 17.75
C LEU A 173 -5.83 -2.04 18.01
N GLU A 174 -6.18 -1.85 19.29
CA GLU A 174 -7.22 -0.88 19.68
C GLU A 174 -6.88 0.54 19.22
N GLN A 175 -5.58 0.88 19.26
CA GLN A 175 -5.05 2.13 18.75
C GLN A 175 -4.04 1.84 17.64
N PRO A 176 -4.38 2.15 16.37
CA PRO A 176 -3.46 1.98 15.26
C PRO A 176 -2.14 2.75 15.48
N LEU A 177 -1.03 2.15 15.05
CA LEU A 177 0.27 2.80 15.11
C LEU A 177 0.51 3.60 13.83
N SER A 178 0.40 4.93 13.92
CA SER A 178 0.48 5.82 12.75
C SER A 178 1.84 5.75 12.03
N ALA A 179 1.83 6.07 10.73
CA ALA A 179 3.04 6.15 9.90
C ALA A 179 4.13 7.03 10.53
N ALA A 180 3.74 8.16 11.16
CA ALA A 180 4.67 9.05 11.85
C ALA A 180 5.32 8.39 13.07
N ALA A 181 4.55 7.62 13.86
CA ALA A 181 5.08 6.89 15.00
C ALA A 181 6.03 5.76 14.56
N ILE A 182 5.71 5.06 13.48
CA ILE A 182 6.58 4.02 12.88
C ILE A 182 7.91 4.64 12.42
N LYS A 183 7.86 5.71 11.62
CA LYS A 183 9.09 6.38 11.14
C LYS A 183 9.95 6.88 12.30
N LYS A 184 9.33 7.43 13.35
CA LYS A 184 10.04 7.87 14.57
C LYS A 184 10.69 6.70 15.31
N ALA A 185 10.01 5.55 15.39
CA ALA A 185 10.56 4.37 16.06
C ALA A 185 11.74 3.75 15.30
N LEU A 186 11.68 3.79 13.97
CA LEU A 186 12.70 3.20 13.10
C LEU A 186 13.87 4.13 12.78
N ASP A 187 13.71 5.45 12.98
CA ASP A 187 14.68 6.49 12.61
C ASP A 187 15.04 6.47 11.11
N ARG A 188 14.07 6.12 10.26
CA ARG A 188 14.21 6.12 8.80
C ARG A 188 12.89 6.38 8.08
N ASN A 189 12.99 6.70 6.81
CA ASN A 189 11.81 6.74 5.95
C ASN A 189 11.36 5.33 5.59
N VAL A 190 10.06 5.09 5.65
CA VAL A 190 9.40 3.85 5.23
C VAL A 190 8.40 4.21 4.15
N VAL A 191 8.46 3.49 3.03
CA VAL A 191 7.49 3.62 1.93
C VAL A 191 6.33 2.67 2.21
N PHE A 192 5.16 3.23 2.47
CA PHE A 192 3.94 2.46 2.80
C PHE A 192 2.99 2.28 1.60
N LEU A 193 3.39 2.75 0.42
CA LEU A 193 2.58 2.70 -0.80
C LEU A 193 2.78 1.40 -1.60
N LYS A 194 3.77 0.58 -1.24
CA LYS A 194 3.99 -0.75 -1.82
C LYS A 194 3.01 -1.76 -1.23
N THR A 195 2.82 -2.88 -1.91
CA THR A 195 2.01 -3.99 -1.38
C THR A 195 2.65 -4.55 -0.12
N MET A 196 3.92 -4.95 -0.19
CA MET A 196 4.68 -5.42 0.97
C MET A 196 6.09 -4.85 0.98
N SER A 197 6.66 -4.68 2.16
CA SER A 197 8.07 -4.32 2.32
C SER A 197 8.68 -5.04 3.51
N GLY A 198 9.92 -5.47 3.34
CA GLY A 198 10.72 -5.96 4.46
C GLY A 198 10.98 -4.84 5.46
N MET A 199 10.97 -5.20 6.73
CA MET A 199 11.23 -4.30 7.85
C MET A 199 12.27 -4.93 8.78
N PRO A 200 13.57 -4.94 8.41
CA PRO A 200 14.60 -5.62 9.20
C PRO A 200 14.69 -5.18 10.66
N ASP A 201 14.28 -3.95 10.93
CA ASP A 201 14.22 -3.28 12.23
C ASP A 201 12.84 -3.37 12.92
N GLY A 202 11.96 -4.25 12.43
CA GLY A 202 10.57 -4.39 12.87
C GLY A 202 10.39 -4.79 14.34
N GLN A 203 11.42 -5.35 14.98
CA GLN A 203 11.40 -5.61 16.43
C GLN A 203 11.13 -4.33 17.22
N LYS A 204 11.69 -3.18 16.81
CA LYS A 204 11.44 -1.88 17.46
C LYS A 204 9.96 -1.49 17.41
N VAL A 205 9.27 -1.84 16.32
CA VAL A 205 7.84 -1.58 16.14
C VAL A 205 7.02 -2.51 17.04
N LEU A 206 7.40 -3.79 17.11
CA LEU A 206 6.76 -4.77 17.99
C LEU A 206 6.89 -4.37 19.47
N ASP A 207 8.10 -4.01 19.92
CA ASP A 207 8.35 -3.55 21.29
C ASP A 207 7.53 -2.28 21.63
N LEU A 208 7.38 -1.37 20.66
CA LEU A 208 6.55 -0.17 20.82
C LEU A 208 5.07 -0.51 20.98
N ILE A 209 4.56 -1.51 20.25
CA ILE A 209 3.19 -1.98 20.38
C ILE A 209 2.98 -2.62 21.75
N GLU A 210 3.89 -3.49 22.18
CA GLU A 210 3.80 -4.21 23.46
C GLU A 210 3.92 -3.27 24.66
N SER A 211 4.83 -2.30 24.61
CA SER A 211 4.98 -1.30 25.68
C SER A 211 3.77 -0.37 25.84
N LYS A 212 2.98 -0.15 24.78
CA LYS A 212 1.70 0.58 24.85
C LYS A 212 0.59 -0.26 25.47
N LYS A 213 0.53 -1.56 25.15
CA LYS A 213 -0.42 -2.50 25.77
C LYS A 213 -0.20 -2.59 27.28
N ALA A 214 1.05 -2.61 27.74
CA ALA A 214 1.37 -2.68 29.18
C ALA A 214 1.00 -1.41 29.98
N LYS A 215 0.66 -0.30 29.30
CA LYS A 215 0.33 1.00 29.93
C LYS A 215 -1.16 1.36 29.84
N SER A 216 -1.97 0.55 29.16
CA SER A 216 -3.42 0.70 29.06
C SER A 216 -4.10 -0.23 30.05
#